data_AF-A0A075FWH8-F1
#
_entry.id   AF-A0A075FWH8-F1
#
_cell.length_a   1.000
_cell.length_b   1.000
_cell.length_c   1.000
_cell.angle_alpha   90.00
_cell.angle_beta   90.00
_cell.angle_gamma   90.00
#
_symmetry.space_group_name_H-M   'P 1'
#
loop_
_entity.id
_entity.type
_entity.pdbx_description
1 polymer ?
#
loop_
_entity_poly.entity_id
_entity_poly.type
_entity_poly.pdbx_seq_one_letter_code
_entity_poly.pdbx_strand_id
1 'polypeptide(L)'
;MMLFKVLQVDRGALGFIENEDGNMLVEHQYSVSGFDISTVNPLANFGINEVERSKYFEGHFVPLNSVVQVLVIPEQPSKVNTVNTNIIAKLDSAEDLVDKGWFFTSTSNNAIDARFLFGQSDTVTADELVMEIGTWDIQSEGDSFLIDNINVRNQNTEGEQYIILAVIIIAAIGAALFYLKGYKRR
;
A
#
# COMPACT_ATOMS: atom_id res chain seq x y z
N MET A 1 8.55 13.72 -1.36
CA MET A 1 8.31 12.73 -0.30
C MET A 1 7.05 13.19 0.43
N MET A 2 5.92 12.53 0.21
CA MET A 2 4.66 12.88 0.87
C MET A 2 4.63 12.10 2.19
N LEU A 3 4.96 12.78 3.28
CA LEU A 3 5.00 12.19 4.61
C LEU A 3 3.60 12.32 5.23
N PHE A 4 2.89 11.21 5.35
CA PHE A 4 1.60 11.16 6.05
C PHE A 4 1.84 10.70 7.48
N LYS A 5 1.55 11.58 8.44
CA LYS A 5 1.61 11.28 9.87
C LYS A 5 0.20 11.34 10.43
N VAL A 6 -0.38 10.18 10.71
CA VAL A 6 -1.63 10.10 11.49
C VAL A 6 -1.22 10.03 12.96
N LEU A 7 -1.49 11.10 13.70
CA LEU A 7 -1.25 11.21 15.13
C LEU A 7 -2.60 11.30 15.83
N GLN A 8 -2.93 10.28 16.63
CA GLN A 8 -4.04 10.39 17.56
C GLN A 8 -3.56 11.25 18.74
N VAL A 9 -3.81 12.55 18.63
CA VAL A 9 -3.59 13.51 19.73
C VAL A 9 -4.86 14.31 19.90
N ASP A 10 -5.36 14.33 21.13
CA ASP A 10 -6.51 15.09 21.54
C ASP A 10 -6.23 16.59 21.34
N ARG A 11 -7.19 17.30 20.70
CA ARG A 11 -7.18 18.71 20.24
C ARG A 11 -6.58 18.96 18.85
N GLY A 12 -7.47 19.03 17.85
CA GLY A 12 -7.18 19.54 16.51
C GLY A 12 -7.28 21.07 16.43
N ALA A 13 -6.22 21.69 15.94
CA ALA A 13 -6.23 22.99 15.27
C ALA A 13 -5.33 22.89 14.03
N LEU A 14 -5.71 23.54 12.93
CA LEU A 14 -4.83 23.72 11.76
C LEU A 14 -3.60 24.51 12.21
N GLY A 15 -2.43 23.89 12.18
CA GLY A 15 -1.15 24.51 12.51
C GLY A 15 -0.27 24.62 11.28
N PHE A 16 0.35 25.77 11.10
CA PHE A 16 1.54 25.85 10.25
C PHE A 16 2.75 25.51 11.12
N ILE A 17 3.57 24.56 10.68
CA ILE A 17 4.83 24.24 11.36
C ILE A 17 5.96 24.86 10.54
N GLU A 18 6.80 25.65 11.21
CA GLU A 18 8.03 26.19 10.64
C GLU A 18 9.14 25.14 10.83
N ASN A 19 9.74 24.68 9.73
CA ASN A 19 10.91 23.81 9.81
C ASN A 19 12.13 24.58 10.36
N GLU A 20 13.18 23.87 10.76
CA GLU A 20 14.47 24.45 11.19
C GLU A 20 15.07 25.43 10.15
N ASP A 21 14.68 25.33 8.88
CA ASP A 21 15.07 26.20 7.77
C ASP A 21 14.16 27.43 7.56
N GLY A 22 13.16 27.66 8.42
CA GLY A 22 12.22 28.78 8.30
C GLY A 22 11.13 28.60 7.24
N ASN A 23 10.98 27.39 6.69
CA ASN A 23 9.96 27.08 5.69
C ASN A 23 8.64 26.66 6.35
N MET A 24 7.55 27.30 5.92
CA MET A 24 6.19 27.00 6.39
C MET A 24 5.66 25.73 5.72
N LEU A 25 5.47 24.67 6.49
CA LEU A 25 4.85 23.42 6.03
C LEU A 25 3.36 23.44 6.37
N VAL A 26 2.53 23.06 5.39
CA VAL A 26 1.09 22.85 5.60
C VAL A 26 0.89 21.41 6.03
N GLU A 27 0.69 21.19 7.33
CA GLU A 27 0.32 19.89 7.87
C GLU A 27 -1.21 19.84 8.07
N HIS A 28 -1.87 18.89 7.41
CA HIS A 28 -3.29 18.67 7.62
C HIS A 28 -3.48 17.66 8.76
N GLN A 29 -3.77 18.16 9.96
CA GLN A 29 -4.14 17.32 11.10
C GLN A 29 -5.68 17.21 11.16
N TYR A 30 -6.21 16.03 10.86
CA TYR A 30 -7.62 15.72 11.06
C TYR A 30 -7.80 15.09 12.45
N SER A 31 -8.61 15.72 13.29
CA SER A 31 -9.04 15.15 14.57
C SER A 31 -10.49 14.68 14.41
N VAL A 32 -10.67 13.37 14.35
CA VAL A 32 -12.00 12.73 14.31
C VAL A 32 -12.17 11.98 15.63
N SER A 33 -13.15 12.37 16.44
CA SER A 33 -13.52 11.64 17.65
C SER A 33 -14.31 10.38 17.29
N GLY A 34 -14.00 9.24 17.91
CA GLY A 34 -14.70 7.98 17.65
C GLY A 34 -14.25 7.26 16.37
N PHE A 35 -13.01 7.48 15.93
CA PHE A 35 -12.41 6.69 14.86
C PHE A 35 -12.34 5.22 15.29
N ASP A 36 -13.12 4.37 14.63
CA ASP A 36 -13.05 2.94 14.85
C ASP A 36 -11.78 2.40 14.19
N ILE A 37 -10.77 2.13 14.99
CA ILE A 37 -9.51 1.56 14.53
C ILE A 37 -9.66 0.10 14.06
N SER A 38 -10.82 -0.54 14.25
CA SER A 38 -11.06 -1.92 13.80
C SER A 38 -10.84 -2.08 12.30
N THR A 39 -11.13 -1.03 11.53
CA THR A 39 -10.91 -0.97 10.07
C THR A 39 -10.24 0.34 9.71
N VAL A 40 -8.99 0.28 9.27
CA VAL A 40 -8.23 1.43 8.83
C VAL A 40 -8.26 1.49 7.30
N ASN A 41 -8.86 2.55 6.76
CA ASN A 41 -8.74 2.93 5.36
C ASN A 41 -8.17 4.37 5.30
N PRO A 42 -6.88 4.54 4.97
CA PRO A 42 -6.22 5.84 5.06
C PRO A 42 -6.76 6.86 4.05
N LEU A 43 -7.39 6.43 2.94
CA LEU A 43 -7.88 7.33 1.91
C LEU A 43 -9.37 7.70 2.05
N ALA A 44 -10.14 6.94 2.82
CA ALA A 44 -11.59 7.11 2.96
C ALA A 44 -12.00 8.53 3.37
N ASN A 45 -11.26 9.15 4.30
CA ASN A 45 -11.57 10.48 4.82
C ASN A 45 -11.28 11.62 3.83
N PHE A 46 -10.54 11.33 2.76
CA PHE A 46 -10.17 12.32 1.75
C PHE A 46 -11.09 12.27 0.52
N GLY A 47 -12.00 11.29 0.43
CA GLY A 47 -12.79 11.05 -0.77
C GLY A 47 -11.92 10.65 -1.97
N ILE A 48 -10.74 10.09 -1.71
CA ILE A 48 -9.78 9.65 -2.73
C ILE A 48 -9.93 8.14 -2.90
N ASN A 49 -10.15 7.69 -4.13
CA ASN A 49 -10.30 6.27 -4.43
C ASN A 49 -8.97 5.59 -4.77
N GLU A 50 -7.99 6.36 -5.24
CA GLU A 50 -6.67 5.86 -5.60
C GLU A 50 -5.61 6.96 -5.49
N VAL A 51 -4.37 6.55 -5.25
CA VAL A 51 -3.21 7.44 -5.25
C VAL A 51 -2.28 6.99 -6.37
N GLU A 52 -1.91 7.95 -7.22
CA GLU A 52 -0.93 7.74 -8.28
C GLU A 52 0.50 7.98 -7.76
N ARG A 53 1.43 7.20 -8.30
CA ARG A 53 2.86 7.39 -8.15
C ARG A 53 3.29 8.74 -8.73
N SER A 54 4.30 9.34 -8.10
CA SER A 54 4.92 10.55 -8.62
C SER A 54 5.59 10.32 -9.98
N LYS A 55 5.26 11.16 -10.97
CA LYS A 55 5.89 11.18 -12.29
C LYS A 55 7.33 11.69 -12.30
N TYR A 56 7.84 12.19 -11.17
CA TYR A 56 9.20 12.72 -11.07
C TYR A 56 10.28 11.70 -11.45
N PHE A 57 10.00 10.41 -11.24
CA PHE A 57 10.91 9.31 -11.55
C PHE A 57 10.36 8.35 -12.62
N GLU A 58 9.47 8.86 -13.46
CA GLU A 58 8.88 8.09 -14.56
C GLU A 58 9.98 7.48 -15.46
N GLY A 59 9.83 6.21 -15.83
CA GLY A 59 10.82 5.46 -16.61
C GLY A 59 11.97 4.84 -15.82
N HIS A 60 12.01 5.00 -14.49
CA HIS A 60 12.99 4.35 -13.62
C HIS A 60 12.31 3.41 -12.61
N PHE A 61 12.93 2.27 -12.31
CA PHE A 61 12.45 1.40 -11.24
C PHE A 61 12.90 1.95 -9.89
N VAL A 62 11.97 2.62 -9.21
CA VAL A 62 12.20 3.30 -7.92
C VAL A 62 11.08 2.97 -6.93
N PRO A 63 11.02 1.72 -6.44
CA PRO A 63 9.88 1.21 -5.67
C PRO A 63 9.61 1.98 -4.37
N LEU A 64 10.60 2.68 -3.83
CA LEU A 64 10.49 3.48 -2.60
C LEU A 64 10.10 4.94 -2.84
N ASN A 65 9.89 5.36 -4.09
CA ASN A 65 9.50 6.75 -4.41
C ASN A 65 8.00 7.01 -4.25
N SER A 66 7.23 6.03 -3.81
CA SER A 66 5.83 6.19 -3.39
C SER A 66 5.55 5.22 -2.24
N VAL A 67 5.34 5.80 -1.06
CA VAL A 67 5.09 5.07 0.18
C VAL A 67 3.91 5.73 0.87
N VAL A 68 2.95 4.92 1.34
CA VAL A 68 1.89 5.37 2.24
C VAL A 68 2.25 4.86 3.63
N GLN A 69 2.48 5.76 4.58
CA GLN A 69 2.74 5.40 5.97
C GLN A 69 1.47 5.58 6.80
N VAL A 70 1.14 4.56 7.59
CA VAL A 70 0.05 4.57 8.55
C VAL A 70 0.63 4.25 9.91
N LEU A 71 0.50 5.20 10.84
CA LEU A 71 0.88 5.04 12.23
C LEU A 71 -0.39 4.95 13.08
N VAL A 72 -0.55 3.85 13.81
CA VAL A 72 -1.68 3.64 14.72
C VAL A 72 -1.16 3.52 16.14
N ILE A 73 -1.68 4.36 17.04
CA ILE A 73 -1.35 4.34 18.47
C ILE A 73 -2.64 4.02 19.22
N PRO A 74 -2.95 2.74 19.44
CA PRO A 74 -4.21 2.34 20.06
C PRO A 74 -4.21 2.60 21.57
N GLU A 75 -5.39 2.87 22.15
CA GLU A 75 -5.56 3.03 23.60
C GLU A 75 -5.28 1.73 24.37
N GLN A 76 -5.52 0.58 23.72
CA GLN A 76 -5.26 -0.75 24.25
C GLN A 76 -4.35 -1.53 23.29
N PRO A 77 -3.53 -2.47 23.78
CA PRO A 77 -2.70 -3.31 22.93
C PRO A 77 -3.50 -3.94 21.79
N SER A 78 -3.07 -3.71 20.55
CA SER A 78 -3.78 -4.12 19.35
C SER A 78 -2.80 -4.70 18.33
N LYS A 79 -3.32 -5.54 17.44
CA LYS A 79 -2.56 -6.20 16.38
C LYS A 79 -3.30 -6.10 15.05
N VAL A 80 -2.55 -6.10 13.96
CA VAL A 80 -3.14 -6.23 12.63
C VAL A 80 -3.57 -7.68 12.46
N ASN A 81 -4.83 -7.91 12.13
CA ASN A 81 -5.39 -9.23 11.88
C ASN A 81 -5.42 -9.57 10.40
N THR A 82 -5.74 -8.57 9.57
CA THR A 82 -5.95 -8.78 8.14
C THR A 82 -5.54 -7.55 7.36
N VAL A 83 -4.99 -7.77 6.18
CA VAL A 83 -4.71 -6.73 5.18
C VAL A 83 -5.28 -7.17 3.83
N ASN A 84 -5.67 -6.22 3.00
CA ASN A 84 -6.22 -6.53 1.67
C ASN A 84 -5.14 -6.84 0.61
N THR A 85 -3.89 -6.50 0.87
CA THR A 85 -2.77 -6.66 -0.07
C THR A 85 -1.62 -7.45 0.56
N ASN A 86 -0.68 -7.93 -0.25
CA ASN A 86 0.50 -8.67 0.16
C ASN A 86 1.26 -8.01 1.33
N ILE A 87 2.00 -8.83 2.07
CA ILE A 87 2.89 -8.41 3.15
C ILE A 87 4.33 -8.64 2.71
N ILE A 88 5.13 -7.58 2.80
CA ILE A 88 6.55 -7.61 2.54
C ILE A 88 7.23 -7.94 3.87
N ALA A 89 7.75 -9.17 4.00
CA ALA A 89 8.33 -9.64 5.25
C ALA A 89 9.72 -9.04 5.53
N LYS A 90 10.46 -8.69 4.49
CA LYS A 90 11.85 -8.22 4.55
C LYS A 90 12.18 -7.33 3.36
N LEU A 91 13.26 -6.56 3.48
CA LEU A 91 13.72 -5.61 2.48
C LEU A 91 15.21 -5.83 2.20
N ASP A 92 15.59 -7.08 1.91
CA ASP A 92 16.99 -7.48 1.74
C ASP A 92 17.46 -7.31 0.29
N SER A 93 16.52 -7.36 -0.66
CA SER A 93 16.79 -7.38 -2.10
C SER A 93 15.79 -6.54 -2.89
N ALA A 94 16.12 -6.23 -4.14
CA ALA A 94 15.21 -5.56 -5.05
C ALA A 94 14.00 -6.42 -5.43
N GLU A 95 14.12 -7.75 -5.34
CA GLU A 95 13.04 -8.71 -5.61
C GLU A 95 11.92 -8.58 -4.57
N ASP A 96 12.27 -8.30 -3.31
CA ASP A 96 11.31 -8.06 -2.22
C ASP A 96 10.44 -6.80 -2.45
N LEU A 97 10.86 -5.94 -3.39
CA LEU A 97 10.24 -4.66 -3.72
C LEU A 97 9.53 -4.67 -5.09
N VAL A 98 9.38 -5.83 -5.73
CA VAL A 98 8.68 -5.94 -7.02
C VAL A 98 7.18 -5.78 -6.83
N ASP A 99 6.62 -6.53 -5.91
CA ASP A 99 5.19 -6.51 -5.61
C ASP A 99 4.87 -5.40 -4.62
N LYS A 100 3.69 -4.79 -4.78
CA LYS A 100 3.17 -3.84 -3.78
C LYS A 100 2.72 -4.57 -2.52
N GLY A 101 2.85 -3.92 -1.37
CA GLY A 101 2.43 -4.53 -0.12
C GLY A 101 2.79 -3.75 1.13
N TRP A 102 2.32 -4.27 2.27
CA TRP A 102 2.57 -3.73 3.60
C TRP A 102 3.90 -4.22 4.19
N PHE A 103 4.72 -3.29 4.63
CA PHE A 103 5.92 -3.52 5.43
C PHE A 103 5.70 -2.96 6.83
N PHE A 104 5.88 -3.77 7.87
CA PHE A 104 5.69 -3.37 9.26
C PHE A 104 7.06 -3.12 9.92
N THR A 105 7.34 -1.86 10.26
CA THR A 105 8.66 -1.43 10.78
C THR A 105 8.80 -1.58 12.29
N SER A 106 7.69 -1.49 13.03
CA SER A 106 7.67 -1.59 14.49
C SER A 106 6.84 -2.78 14.92
N THR A 107 7.39 -3.57 15.84
CA THR A 107 6.85 -4.87 16.28
C THR A 107 6.16 -4.79 17.65
N SER A 108 5.52 -3.67 17.97
CA SER A 108 4.89 -3.47 19.28
C SER A 108 3.37 -3.45 19.17
N ASN A 109 2.68 -4.08 20.13
CA ASN A 109 1.21 -4.04 20.20
C ASN A 109 0.67 -2.67 20.65
N ASN A 110 1.54 -1.74 21.07
CA ASN A 110 1.19 -0.38 21.51
C ASN A 110 1.34 0.68 20.42
N ALA A 111 2.00 0.36 19.31
CA ALA A 111 2.16 1.23 18.17
C ALA A 111 2.44 0.40 16.91
N ILE A 112 1.56 0.54 15.93
CA ILE A 112 1.67 -0.12 14.63
C ILE A 112 2.18 0.92 13.63
N ASP A 113 3.41 0.76 13.15
CA ASP A 113 3.97 1.53 12.02
C ASP A 113 3.95 0.63 10.77
N ALA A 114 3.01 0.90 9.89
CA ALA A 114 2.78 0.17 8.66
C ALA A 114 3.10 1.06 7.46
N ARG A 115 3.85 0.53 6.50
CA ARG A 115 4.25 1.24 5.29
C ARG A 115 3.84 0.45 4.07
N PHE A 116 2.97 1.02 3.27
CA PHE A 116 2.60 0.44 1.99
C PHE A 116 3.61 0.87 0.93
N LEU A 117 4.27 -0.10 0.31
CA LEU A 117 5.21 0.12 -0.78
C LEU A 117 4.50 -0.18 -2.10
N PHE A 118 4.66 0.71 -3.09
CA PHE A 118 3.97 0.58 -4.38
C PHE A 118 4.60 -0.49 -5.29
N GLY A 119 5.79 -0.97 -4.97
CA GLY A 119 6.52 -1.94 -5.80
C GLY A 119 6.72 -1.45 -7.23
N GLN A 120 6.23 -2.19 -8.23
CA GLN A 120 6.16 -1.74 -9.63
C GLN A 120 4.88 -0.99 -9.99
N SER A 121 3.82 -1.06 -9.19
CA SER A 121 2.53 -0.45 -9.51
C SER A 121 2.57 1.08 -9.52
N ASP A 122 1.99 1.70 -10.55
CA ASP A 122 1.89 3.15 -10.65
C ASP A 122 0.69 3.73 -9.89
N THR A 123 -0.27 2.89 -9.51
CA THR A 123 -1.43 3.30 -8.72
C THR A 123 -1.71 2.31 -7.60
N VAL A 124 -2.30 2.83 -6.52
CA VAL A 124 -2.79 2.04 -5.39
C VAL A 124 -4.17 2.55 -5.01
N THR A 125 -5.12 1.63 -4.88
CA THR A 125 -6.50 1.98 -4.54
C THR A 125 -6.71 2.07 -3.03
N ALA A 126 -7.75 2.77 -2.61
CA ALA A 126 -8.14 2.88 -1.20
C ALA A 126 -8.45 1.52 -0.57
N ASP A 127 -9.00 0.58 -1.35
CA ASP A 127 -9.32 -0.77 -0.89
C ASP A 127 -8.06 -1.63 -0.65
N GLU A 128 -7.02 -1.46 -1.47
CA GLU A 128 -5.73 -2.14 -1.29
C GLU A 128 -5.01 -1.72 0.00
N LEU A 129 -5.30 -0.50 0.47
CA LEU A 129 -4.75 0.09 1.69
C LEU A 129 -5.55 -0.26 2.95
N VAL A 130 -6.58 -1.11 2.86
CA VAL A 130 -7.39 -1.47 4.03
C VAL A 130 -6.63 -2.44 4.93
N MET A 131 -6.65 -2.14 6.22
CA MET A 131 -6.15 -3.01 7.29
C MET A 131 -7.24 -3.20 8.35
N GLU A 132 -7.35 -4.42 8.87
CA GLU A 132 -8.21 -4.73 10.02
C GLU A 132 -7.35 -4.95 11.26
N ILE A 133 -7.71 -4.26 12.34
CA ILE A 133 -6.98 -4.29 13.60
C ILE A 133 -7.89 -4.91 14.66
N GLY A 134 -7.35 -5.87 15.41
CA GLY A 134 -8.02 -6.49 16.54
C GLY A 134 -7.27 -6.26 17.84
N THR A 135 -7.94 -6.59 18.94
CA THR A 135 -7.34 -6.57 20.27
C THR A 135 -6.26 -7.65 20.38
N TRP A 136 -5.13 -7.31 21.00
CA TRP A 136 -4.13 -8.28 21.41
C TRP A 136 -4.43 -8.78 22.83
N ASP A 137 -4.72 -10.07 22.99
CA ASP A 137 -4.89 -10.67 24.32
C ASP A 137 -3.51 -11.04 24.90
N ILE A 138 -3.24 -10.53 26.11
CA ILE A 138 -2.00 -10.68 26.87
C ILE A 138 -1.71 -12.16 27.18
N GLN A 139 -2.72 -13.04 27.12
CA GLN A 139 -2.56 -14.48 27.32
C GLN A 139 -1.93 -15.23 26.13
N SER A 140 -1.75 -14.57 24.99
CA SER A 140 -1.01 -15.15 23.85
C SER A 140 0.48 -15.18 24.19
N GLU A 141 1.04 -16.37 24.43
CA GLU A 141 2.46 -16.54 24.74
C GLU A 141 3.35 -15.98 23.61
N GLY A 142 3.86 -14.76 23.81
CA GLY A 142 4.84 -14.11 22.93
C GLY A 142 4.60 -12.60 22.78
N ASP A 143 5.42 -11.79 23.43
CA ASP A 143 5.40 -10.31 23.37
C ASP A 143 5.76 -9.70 21.99
N SER A 144 5.85 -10.51 20.94
CA SER A 144 6.33 -10.08 19.62
C SER A 144 5.19 -10.08 18.61
N PHE A 145 4.98 -8.95 17.94
CA PHE A 145 4.11 -8.85 16.77
C PHE A 145 4.58 -9.85 15.70
N LEU A 146 3.82 -10.92 15.49
CA LEU A 146 4.12 -11.94 14.48
C LEU A 146 3.42 -11.59 13.18
N ILE A 147 4.20 -11.13 12.20
CA ILE A 147 3.74 -10.81 10.84
C ILE A 147 3.07 -12.03 10.19
N ASP A 148 3.57 -13.24 10.47
CA ASP A 148 3.08 -14.50 9.92
C ASP A 148 1.62 -14.83 10.30
N ASN A 149 1.08 -14.17 11.33
CA ASN A 149 -0.31 -14.38 11.77
C ASN A 149 -1.30 -13.42 11.11
N ILE A 150 -0.83 -12.52 10.25
CA ILE A 150 -1.69 -11.56 9.55
C ILE A 150 -2.26 -12.25 8.31
N ASN A 151 -3.59 -12.26 8.18
CA ASN A 151 -4.24 -12.79 7.00
C ASN A 151 -4.16 -11.80 5.83
N VAL A 152 -3.90 -12.30 4.63
CA VAL A 152 -4.02 -11.51 3.39
C VAL A 152 -5.34 -11.87 2.71
N ARG A 153 -6.26 -10.90 2.64
CA ARG A 153 -7.54 -11.04 1.95
C ARG A 153 -7.28 -10.85 0.45
N ASN A 154 -6.81 -11.91 -0.21
CA ASN A 154 -6.48 -11.89 -1.64
C ASN A 154 -7.60 -11.26 -2.48
N GLN A 155 -7.38 -10.03 -2.94
CA GLN A 155 -8.14 -9.38 -3.99
C GLN A 155 -7.47 -9.79 -5.30
N ASN A 156 -8.02 -10.83 -5.95
CA ASN A 156 -7.57 -11.25 -7.27
C ASN A 156 -7.81 -10.12 -8.28
N THR A 157 -6.79 -9.31 -8.53
CA THR A 157 -6.75 -8.40 -9.68
C THR A 157 -5.53 -8.77 -10.55
N GLU A 158 -5.39 -10.05 -10.87
CA GLU A 158 -4.47 -10.52 -11.93
C GLU A 158 -5.06 -10.26 -13.34
N GLY A 159 -5.98 -9.30 -13.51
CA GLY A 159 -6.69 -9.09 -14.78
C GLY A 159 -5.92 -8.27 -15.82
N GLU A 160 -4.99 -7.42 -15.40
CA GLU A 160 -4.39 -6.40 -16.29
C GLU A 160 -3.13 -6.91 -17.02
N GLN A 161 -2.37 -7.82 -16.39
CA GLN A 161 -1.07 -8.27 -16.90
C GLN A 161 -1.14 -9.33 -18.02
N TYR A 162 -2.31 -9.90 -18.29
CA TYR A 162 -2.51 -10.87 -19.39
C TYR A 162 -3.05 -10.25 -20.68
N ILE A 163 -3.54 -9.00 -20.65
CA ILE A 163 -4.12 -8.34 -21.84
C ILE A 163 -3.05 -8.16 -22.92
N ILE A 164 -1.85 -7.70 -22.56
CA ILE A 164 -0.75 -7.50 -23.51
C ILE A 164 -0.32 -8.84 -24.14
N LEU A 165 -0.19 -9.89 -23.32
CA LEU A 165 0.18 -11.22 -23.79
C LEU A 165 -0.89 -11.82 -24.74
N ALA A 166 -2.18 -11.64 -24.41
CA ALA A 166 -3.28 -12.07 -25.26
C ALA A 166 -3.29 -11.35 -26.62
N VAL A 167 -3.02 -10.03 -26.64
CA VAL A 167 -2.91 -9.25 -27.88
C VAL A 167 -1.76 -9.75 -28.76
N ILE A 168 -0.60 -10.05 -28.19
CA ILE A 168 0.57 -10.57 -28.94
C ILE A 168 0.25 -11.93 -29.57
N ILE A 169 -0.43 -12.83 -28.84
CA ILE A 169 -0.81 -14.16 -29.34
C ILE A 169 -1.79 -14.04 -30.53
N ILE A 170 -2.81 -13.17 -30.42
CA ILE A 170 -3.79 -12.95 -31.49
C ILE A 170 -3.11 -12.38 -32.74
N ALA A 171 -2.20 -11.41 -32.58
CA ALA A 171 -1.46 -10.81 -33.69
C ALA A 171 -0.56 -11.84 -34.40
N ALA A 172 0.12 -12.70 -33.65
CA ALA A 172 0.98 -13.75 -34.20
C ALA A 172 0.18 -14.80 -35.00
N ILE A 173 -0.97 -15.25 -34.48
CA ILE A 173 -1.86 -16.20 -35.18
C ILE A 173 -2.40 -15.56 -36.46
N GLY A 174 -2.82 -14.29 -36.40
CA GLY A 174 -3.32 -13.55 -37.56
C GLY A 174 -2.26 -13.41 -38.66
N ALA A 175 -1.02 -13.05 -38.29
CA ALA A 175 0.09 -12.94 -39.23
C ALA A 175 0.44 -14.29 -39.88
N ALA A 176 0.45 -15.38 -39.10
CA ALA A 176 0.70 -16.71 -39.62
C ALA A 176 -0.37 -17.17 -40.63
N LEU A 177 -1.65 -16.95 -40.31
CA LEU A 177 -2.76 -17.27 -41.22
C LEU A 177 -2.76 -16.41 -42.49
N PHE A 178 -2.43 -15.13 -42.37
CA PHE A 178 -2.29 -14.22 -43.51
C PHE A 178 -1.15 -14.67 -44.44
N TYR A 179 0.00 -15.02 -43.86
CA TYR A 179 1.15 -15.53 -44.59
C TYR A 179 0.84 -16.86 -45.30
N LEU A 180 0.15 -17.79 -44.63
CA LEU A 180 -0.24 -19.09 -45.22
C LEU A 180 -1.26 -18.91 -46.36
N LYS A 181 -2.22 -17.98 -46.23
CA LYS A 181 -3.23 -17.71 -47.26
C LYS A 181 -2.66 -17.02 -48.50
N GLY A 182 -1.59 -16.23 -48.33
CA GLY A 182 -0.84 -15.61 -49.42
C GLY A 182 0.06 -16.58 -50.20
N TYR A 183 0.32 -17.79 -49.68
CA TYR A 183 1.20 -18.79 -50.29
C TYR A 183 0.50 -19.67 -51.35
N LYS A 184 -0.60 -19.21 -51.95
CA LYS A 184 -1.16 -19.89 -53.11
C LYS A 184 -0.21 -19.67 -54.30
N ARG A 185 0.68 -20.63 -54.55
CA ARG A 185 1.48 -20.72 -55.78
C ARG A 185 0.54 -20.54 -56.98
N ARG A 186 0.98 -19.69 -57.92
CA ARG A 186 0.38 -19.55 -59.26
C ARG A 186 0.00 -20.90 -59.86
#